data_AF-A0A4U6W7B7-F1
#
_entry.id   AF-A0A4U6W7B7-F1
#
_cell.length_a   1.000
_cell.length_b   1.000
_cell.length_c   1.000
_cell.angle_alpha   90.00
_cell.angle_beta   90.00
_cell.angle_gamma   90.00
#
_symmetry.space_group_name_H-M   'P 1'
#
loop_
_entity.id
_entity.type
_entity.pdbx_description
1 polymer ?
#
loop_
_entity_poly.entity_id
_entity_poly.type
_entity_poly.pdbx_seq_one_letter_code
_entity_poly.pdbx_strand_id
1 'polypeptide(L)'
;MCDLSPDLKNTESAIILGQGNVALDVARILLRCKTELATTDIADYALDALRGSTIRKVYLVGRRGPVQAACTAKELREILGLKNVRICINEADLATSPADEEEMRNSRIQRRVYELLSKAASAHKDNSYNDQKELHFVFFRRPIKFIPSENGSTVGAVQLEKTALKGDEVTGKQVAVGTGEFEDLKCGLVLKSIGYKSLPVQGLPFDKNRGVVPNLRGRVLSSESETTTVESGLYVVGWLKRGPTGIVATNLHCAEETVASILEDDIKGVLRPPSDSKKHGRTGLVEILKQNNVRFVPFSGWEKIDSKEKMAGQLRNKPREKITTWDELQKAANE
;
A
#
# COMPACT_ATOMS: atom_id res chain seq x y z
N MET A 1 -4.21 15.44 6.62
CA MET A 1 -5.41 14.72 6.17
C MET A 1 -5.54 13.50 7.08
N CYS A 2 -6.30 13.65 8.17
CA CYS A 2 -6.67 12.62 9.15
C CYS A 2 -8.19 12.65 9.38
N ASP A 3 -8.95 13.09 8.37
CA ASP A 3 -10.30 13.65 8.45
C ASP A 3 -11.34 12.84 7.67
N LEU A 4 -10.93 11.73 7.03
CA LEU A 4 -11.83 10.91 6.21
C LEU A 4 -13.01 10.30 6.99
N SER A 5 -12.86 10.10 8.30
CA SER A 5 -13.91 9.64 9.24
C SER A 5 -14.89 8.61 8.66
N PRO A 6 -14.42 7.44 8.19
CA PRO A 6 -15.29 6.44 7.57
C PRO A 6 -16.34 5.92 8.56
N ASP A 7 -17.56 5.67 8.08
CA ASP A 7 -18.61 5.08 8.89
C ASP A 7 -18.31 3.60 9.16
N LEU A 8 -17.98 3.29 10.40
CA LEU A 8 -17.73 1.92 10.88
C LEU A 8 -18.87 1.37 11.74
N LYS A 9 -19.94 2.15 11.99
CA LYS A 9 -21.01 1.88 12.97
C LYS A 9 -22.31 1.42 12.33
N ASN A 10 -22.60 1.84 11.10
CA ASN A 10 -23.85 1.50 10.42
C ASN A 10 -23.64 0.43 9.33
N THR A 11 -22.61 -0.41 9.48
CA THR A 11 -22.33 -1.48 8.54
C THR A 11 -21.64 -2.67 9.18
N GLU A 12 -22.01 -3.88 8.75
CA GLU A 12 -21.38 -5.12 9.18
C GLU A 12 -20.32 -5.63 8.20
N SER A 13 -20.31 -5.12 6.97
CA SER A 13 -19.50 -5.66 5.86
C SER A 13 -18.65 -4.57 5.20
N ALA A 14 -17.35 -4.83 5.12
CA ALA A 14 -16.39 -4.02 4.38
C ALA A 14 -15.77 -4.80 3.22
N ILE A 15 -15.71 -4.20 2.04
CA ILE A 15 -15.03 -4.76 0.86
C ILE A 15 -13.71 -4.04 0.64
N ILE A 16 -12.63 -4.80 0.53
CA ILE A 16 -11.31 -4.29 0.16
C ILE A 16 -10.99 -4.82 -1.23
N LEU A 17 -10.84 -3.90 -2.19
CA LEU A 17 -10.51 -4.22 -3.57
C LEU A 17 -9.00 -4.38 -3.68
N GLY A 18 -8.53 -5.60 -3.91
CA GLY A 18 -7.12 -5.96 -3.96
C GLY A 18 -6.74 -6.99 -2.89
N GLN A 19 -5.68 -7.76 -3.17
CA GLN A 19 -5.17 -8.83 -2.32
C GLN A 19 -3.64 -8.71 -2.15
N GLY A 20 -3.18 -7.48 -1.91
CA GLY A 20 -1.78 -7.17 -1.56
C GLY A 20 -1.60 -7.01 -0.05
N ASN A 21 -0.37 -6.76 0.40
CA ASN A 21 -0.08 -6.57 1.83
C ASN A 21 -0.92 -5.45 2.46
N VAL A 22 -1.10 -4.31 1.76
CA VAL A 22 -1.94 -3.20 2.25
C VAL A 22 -3.38 -3.63 2.49
N ALA A 23 -3.93 -4.49 1.62
CA ALA A 23 -5.28 -5.02 1.81
C ALA A 23 -5.37 -5.90 3.06
N LEU A 24 -4.32 -6.69 3.33
CA LEU A 24 -4.22 -7.48 4.57
C LEU A 24 -4.07 -6.57 5.79
N ASP A 25 -3.29 -5.50 5.73
CA ASP A 25 -3.12 -4.53 6.83
C ASP A 25 -4.47 -3.92 7.23
N VAL A 26 -5.20 -3.42 6.24
CA VAL A 26 -6.54 -2.85 6.44
C VAL A 26 -7.49 -3.88 7.04
N ALA A 27 -7.53 -5.10 6.49
CA ALA A 27 -8.35 -6.18 7.04
C ALA A 27 -7.96 -6.53 8.49
N ARG A 28 -6.66 -6.57 8.80
CA ARG A 28 -6.17 -6.80 10.17
C ARG A 28 -6.64 -5.71 11.12
N ILE A 29 -6.57 -4.43 10.73
CA ILE A 29 -7.04 -3.34 11.59
C ILE A 29 -8.55 -3.43 11.86
N LEU A 30 -9.36 -3.74 10.84
CA LEU A 30 -10.81 -3.88 11.00
C LEU A 30 -11.19 -5.12 11.86
N LEU A 31 -10.43 -6.21 11.74
CA LEU A 31 -10.76 -7.49 12.35
C LEU A 31 -10.13 -7.72 13.73
N ARG A 32 -8.94 -7.17 14.00
CA ARG A 32 -8.18 -7.44 15.23
C ARG A 32 -8.92 -7.00 16.49
N CYS A 33 -8.55 -7.63 17.61
CA CYS A 33 -9.08 -7.30 18.92
C CYS A 33 -8.70 -5.85 19.30
N LYS A 34 -9.66 -5.10 19.84
CA LYS A 34 -9.48 -3.68 20.14
C LYS A 34 -8.55 -3.45 21.33
N THR A 35 -8.52 -4.39 22.29
CA THR A 35 -7.58 -4.34 23.41
C THR A 35 -6.14 -4.58 22.96
N GLU A 36 -5.93 -5.46 21.96
CA GLU A 36 -4.62 -5.63 21.33
C GLU A 36 -4.21 -4.39 20.53
N LEU A 37 -5.13 -3.77 19.80
CA LEU A 37 -4.83 -2.52 19.08
C LEU A 37 -4.49 -1.37 20.05
N ALA A 38 -5.12 -1.33 21.23
CA ALA A 38 -4.90 -0.28 22.22
C ALA A 38 -3.48 -0.21 22.77
N THR A 39 -2.69 -1.30 22.65
CA THR A 39 -1.27 -1.31 23.05
C THR A 39 -0.31 -0.96 21.92
N THR A 40 -0.82 -0.72 20.70
CA THR A 40 -0.01 -0.31 19.54
C THR A 40 0.11 1.21 19.45
N ASP A 41 0.86 1.72 18.47
CA ASP A 41 0.98 3.15 18.17
C ASP A 41 -0.15 3.66 17.23
N ILE A 42 -1.28 2.95 17.17
CA ILE A 42 -2.48 3.38 16.43
C ILE A 42 -2.93 4.75 16.94
N ALA A 43 -3.35 5.64 16.04
CA ALA A 43 -3.86 6.94 16.44
C ALA A 43 -5.17 6.79 17.26
N ASP A 44 -5.31 7.56 18.33
CA ASP A 44 -6.45 7.43 19.25
C ASP A 44 -7.80 7.59 18.56
N TYR A 45 -7.95 8.58 17.68
CA TYR A 45 -9.20 8.80 16.95
C TYR A 45 -9.62 7.57 16.13
N ALA A 46 -8.64 6.82 15.59
CA ALA A 46 -8.90 5.60 14.84
C ALA A 46 -9.27 4.44 15.77
N LEU A 47 -8.59 4.33 16.92
CA LEU A 47 -8.94 3.33 17.94
C LEU A 47 -10.37 3.56 18.49
N ASP A 48 -10.75 4.81 18.75
CA ASP A 48 -12.08 5.17 19.22
C ASP A 48 -13.17 4.87 18.18
N ALA A 49 -12.91 5.16 16.90
CA ALA A 49 -13.80 4.74 15.82
C ALA A 49 -13.94 3.20 15.75
N LEU A 50 -12.82 2.47 15.90
CA LEU A 50 -12.81 1.00 15.87
C LEU A 50 -13.50 0.36 17.09
N ARG A 51 -13.47 1.00 18.26
CA ARG A 51 -14.22 0.58 19.46
C ARG A 51 -15.72 0.56 19.20
N GLY A 52 -16.23 1.55 18.47
CA GLY A 52 -17.61 1.62 18.04
C GLY A 52 -17.97 0.75 16.83
N SER A 53 -17.01 0.05 16.21
CA SER A 53 -17.23 -0.60 14.93
C SER A 53 -18.13 -1.84 15.00
N THR A 54 -19.13 -1.87 14.11
CA THR A 54 -20.05 -2.99 13.88
C THR A 54 -19.55 -3.96 12.82
N ILE A 55 -18.40 -3.69 12.18
CA ILE A 55 -17.87 -4.57 11.13
C ILE A 55 -17.60 -5.96 11.69
N ARG A 56 -18.15 -6.96 11.01
CA ARG A 56 -17.98 -8.39 11.28
C ARG A 56 -17.42 -9.14 10.08
N LYS A 57 -17.69 -8.69 8.86
CA LYS A 57 -17.25 -9.36 7.63
C LYS A 57 -16.35 -8.45 6.82
N VAL A 58 -15.17 -8.94 6.46
CA VAL A 58 -14.25 -8.24 5.55
C VAL A 58 -13.99 -9.12 4.34
N TYR A 59 -14.19 -8.56 3.15
CA TYR A 59 -14.00 -9.25 1.87
C TYR A 59 -12.76 -8.72 1.16
N LEU A 60 -11.79 -9.58 0.90
CA LEU A 60 -10.62 -9.29 0.08
C LEU A 60 -10.89 -9.74 -1.35
N VAL A 61 -11.25 -8.79 -2.22
CA VAL A 61 -11.69 -9.08 -3.59
C VAL A 61 -10.52 -8.96 -4.56
N GLY A 62 -10.15 -10.08 -5.17
CA GLY A 62 -9.12 -10.18 -6.19
C GLY A 62 -9.69 -10.50 -7.57
N ARG A 63 -9.25 -9.76 -8.59
CA ARG A 63 -9.62 -10.03 -9.99
C ARG A 63 -8.97 -11.26 -10.60
N ARG A 64 -8.03 -11.91 -9.91
CA ARG A 64 -7.31 -13.11 -10.37
C ARG A 64 -7.47 -14.22 -9.33
N GLY A 65 -6.85 -15.37 -9.59
CA GLY A 65 -6.86 -16.52 -8.70
C GLY A 65 -5.88 -16.41 -7.52
N PRO A 66 -5.91 -17.41 -6.62
CA PRO A 66 -5.07 -17.47 -5.43
C PRO A 66 -3.56 -17.50 -5.74
N VAL A 67 -3.15 -18.07 -6.88
CA VAL A 67 -1.75 -18.13 -7.31
C VAL A 67 -1.19 -16.74 -7.67
N GLN A 68 -2.05 -15.81 -8.10
CA GLN A 68 -1.65 -14.44 -8.46
C GLN A 68 -1.89 -13.41 -7.35
N ALA A 69 -2.20 -13.85 -6.13
CA ALA A 69 -2.32 -12.98 -4.97
C ALA A 69 -0.98 -12.26 -4.71
N ALA A 70 -1.04 -10.94 -4.48
CA ALA A 70 0.14 -10.08 -4.39
C ALA A 70 0.67 -9.92 -2.95
N CYS A 71 0.00 -10.54 -1.97
CA CYS A 71 0.45 -10.54 -0.60
C CYS A 71 1.67 -11.44 -0.41
N THR A 72 2.43 -11.18 0.65
CA THR A 72 3.59 -12.01 1.01
C THR A 72 3.18 -13.07 2.03
N ALA A 73 3.90 -14.20 2.03
CA ALA A 73 3.62 -15.30 2.94
C ALA A 73 3.72 -14.93 4.44
N LYS A 74 4.52 -13.93 4.80
CA LYS A 74 4.60 -13.42 6.18
C LYS A 74 3.28 -12.75 6.57
N GLU A 75 2.87 -11.75 5.81
CA GLU A 75 1.66 -10.96 6.10
C GLU A 75 0.39 -11.83 6.04
N LEU A 76 0.37 -12.80 5.13
CA LEU A 76 -0.71 -13.79 5.03
C LEU A 76 -0.76 -14.69 6.28
N ARG A 77 0.37 -15.20 6.78
CA ARG A 77 0.38 -15.99 8.03
C ARG A 77 -0.14 -15.20 9.22
N GLU A 78 0.21 -13.93 9.33
CA GLU A 78 -0.25 -13.08 10.43
C GLU A 78 -1.78 -12.91 10.44
N ILE A 79 -2.40 -12.69 9.27
CA ILE A 79 -3.86 -12.51 9.21
C ILE A 79 -4.61 -13.85 9.37
N LEU A 80 -4.07 -14.95 8.83
CA LEU A 80 -4.63 -16.28 9.01
C LEU A 80 -4.53 -16.77 10.46
N GLY A 81 -3.57 -16.25 11.24
CA GLY A 81 -3.39 -16.55 12.66
C GLY A 81 -4.19 -15.66 13.61
N LEU A 82 -5.07 -14.77 13.11
CA LEU A 82 -5.88 -13.94 13.98
C LEU A 82 -6.85 -14.80 14.81
N LYS A 83 -6.89 -14.54 16.11
CA LYS A 83 -7.83 -15.18 17.04
C LYS A 83 -9.24 -14.66 16.78
N ASN A 84 -10.25 -15.53 16.95
CA ASN A 84 -11.67 -15.20 16.82
C ASN A 84 -12.07 -14.63 15.45
N VAL A 85 -11.33 -14.98 14.40
CA VAL A 85 -11.64 -14.64 13.01
C VAL A 85 -11.74 -15.94 12.21
N ARG A 86 -12.89 -16.16 11.58
CA ARG A 86 -13.12 -17.26 10.66
C ARG A 86 -12.57 -16.89 9.28
N ILE A 87 -11.69 -17.73 8.75
CA ILE A 87 -11.17 -17.58 7.39
C ILE A 87 -12.11 -18.30 6.42
N CYS A 88 -12.60 -17.57 5.42
CA CYS A 88 -13.54 -18.08 4.42
C CYS A 88 -12.88 -18.04 3.04
N ILE A 89 -12.68 -19.21 2.44
CA ILE A 89 -12.13 -19.39 1.10
C ILE A 89 -13.00 -20.43 0.40
N ASN A 90 -13.47 -20.12 -0.80
CA ASN A 90 -14.20 -21.08 -1.61
C ASN A 90 -13.24 -22.15 -2.13
N GLU A 91 -13.46 -23.43 -1.81
CA GLU A 91 -12.58 -24.53 -2.24
C GLU A 91 -12.52 -24.66 -3.76
N ALA A 92 -13.60 -24.32 -4.47
CA ALA A 92 -13.61 -24.34 -5.94
C ALA A 92 -12.64 -23.32 -6.56
N ASP A 93 -12.35 -22.21 -5.87
CA ASP A 93 -11.42 -21.19 -6.35
C ASP A 93 -9.94 -21.63 -6.21
N LEU A 94 -9.67 -22.72 -5.50
CA LEU A 94 -8.34 -23.30 -5.34
C LEU A 94 -7.96 -24.25 -6.46
N ALA A 95 -8.87 -24.59 -7.38
CA ALA A 95 -8.54 -25.41 -8.53
C ALA A 95 -7.46 -24.73 -9.38
N THR A 96 -6.38 -25.44 -9.69
CA THR A 96 -5.25 -24.92 -10.46
C THR A 96 -5.29 -25.41 -11.91
N SER A 97 -4.95 -24.51 -12.83
CA SER A 97 -4.66 -24.86 -14.23
C SER A 97 -3.19 -25.25 -14.43
N PRO A 98 -2.81 -25.87 -15.57
CA PRO A 98 -1.40 -26.11 -15.89
C PRO A 98 -0.53 -24.85 -15.90
N ALA A 99 -1.11 -23.70 -16.28
CA ALA A 99 -0.42 -22.41 -16.26
C ALA A 99 -0.16 -21.92 -14.82
N ASP A 100 -1.11 -22.15 -13.90
CA ASP A 100 -0.92 -21.84 -12.48
C ASP A 100 0.19 -22.69 -11.87
N GLU A 101 0.24 -23.98 -12.22
CA GLU A 101 1.32 -24.86 -11.78
C GLU A 101 2.68 -24.39 -12.29
N GLU A 102 2.75 -23.91 -13.54
CA GLU A 102 3.97 -23.33 -14.11
C GLU A 102 4.42 -22.06 -13.38
N GLU A 103 3.50 -21.13 -13.11
CA GLU A 103 3.80 -19.93 -12.31
C GLU A 103 4.36 -20.30 -10.94
N MET A 104 3.76 -21.28 -10.26
CA MET A 104 4.23 -21.75 -8.96
C MET A 104 5.57 -22.48 -9.03
N ARG A 105 5.87 -23.21 -10.11
CA ARG A 105 7.21 -23.79 -10.35
C ARG A 105 8.28 -22.70 -10.49
N ASN A 106 7.94 -21.62 -11.18
CA ASN A 106 8.85 -20.50 -11.46
C ASN A 106 8.96 -19.50 -10.30
N SER A 107 8.01 -19.51 -9.35
CA SER A 107 7.96 -18.56 -8.23
C SER A 107 7.68 -19.24 -6.90
N ARG A 108 8.74 -19.41 -6.11
CA ARG A 108 8.64 -19.90 -4.71
C ARG A 108 7.71 -19.04 -3.86
N ILE A 109 7.65 -17.73 -4.13
CA ILE A 109 6.79 -16.79 -3.40
C ILE A 109 5.31 -17.11 -3.68
N GLN A 110 4.92 -17.25 -4.95
CA GLN A 110 3.54 -17.56 -5.34
C GLN A 110 3.12 -18.93 -4.82
N ARG A 111 3.98 -19.95 -5.00
CA ARG A 111 3.74 -21.29 -4.45
C ARG A 111 3.48 -21.26 -2.95
N ARG A 112 4.30 -20.54 -2.19
CA ARG A 112 4.15 -20.47 -0.73
C ARG A 112 2.88 -19.77 -0.29
N VAL A 113 2.45 -18.73 -1.01
CA VAL A 113 1.19 -18.02 -0.75
C VAL A 113 0.00 -18.94 -1.04
N TYR A 114 0.01 -19.62 -2.18
CA TYR A 114 -1.02 -20.60 -2.54
C TYR A 114 -1.14 -21.71 -1.50
N GLU A 115 -0.03 -22.37 -1.12
CA GLU A 115 -0.02 -23.43 -0.09
C GLU A 115 -0.67 -22.98 1.24
N LEU A 116 -0.46 -21.72 1.65
CA LEU A 116 -1.06 -21.16 2.86
C LEU A 116 -2.56 -20.96 2.72
N LEU A 117 -3.02 -20.45 1.57
CA LEU A 117 -4.46 -20.29 1.28
C LEU A 117 -5.15 -21.64 1.22
N SER A 118 -4.58 -22.63 0.52
CA SER A 118 -5.14 -23.98 0.43
C SER A 118 -5.24 -24.63 1.81
N LYS A 119 -4.19 -24.52 2.64
CA LYS A 119 -4.21 -25.03 4.01
C LYS A 119 -5.29 -24.34 4.86
N ALA A 120 -5.46 -23.03 4.72
CA ALA A 120 -6.46 -22.28 5.47
C ALA A 120 -7.89 -22.67 5.10
N ALA A 121 -8.17 -22.94 3.82
CA ALA A 121 -9.48 -23.38 3.35
C ALA A 121 -9.90 -24.72 4.00
N SER A 122 -8.96 -25.66 4.16
CA SER A 122 -9.24 -26.97 4.76
C SER A 122 -9.36 -26.94 6.29
N ALA A 123 -8.73 -25.97 6.98
CA ALA A 123 -8.58 -25.98 8.44
C ALA A 123 -9.81 -25.50 9.23
N HIS A 124 -10.76 -24.79 8.61
CA HIS A 124 -11.83 -24.06 9.31
C HIS A 124 -13.24 -24.68 9.18
N LYS A 125 -13.35 -25.99 8.91
CA LYS A 125 -14.65 -26.67 8.79
C LYS A 125 -15.37 -26.93 10.13
N ASP A 126 -14.67 -26.90 11.27
CA ASP A 126 -15.20 -27.46 12.54
C ASP A 126 -15.53 -26.46 13.68
N ASN A 127 -15.54 -25.15 13.45
CA ASN A 127 -15.87 -24.19 14.52
C ASN A 127 -17.10 -23.32 14.18
N SER A 128 -18.29 -23.82 14.47
CA SER A 128 -19.57 -23.11 14.35
C SER A 128 -19.85 -22.20 15.56
N TYR A 129 -19.00 -21.19 15.77
CA TYR A 129 -19.35 -20.12 16.72
C TYR A 129 -20.06 -19.00 15.96
N ASN A 130 -21.35 -18.83 16.25
CA ASN A 130 -22.26 -17.90 15.58
C ASN A 130 -21.89 -16.40 15.67
N ASP A 131 -20.83 -16.05 16.43
CA ASP A 131 -20.49 -14.65 16.75
C ASP A 131 -19.03 -14.28 16.40
N GLN A 132 -18.34 -15.10 15.59
CA GLN A 132 -16.98 -14.80 15.12
C GLN A 132 -16.99 -13.83 13.93
N LYS A 133 -16.00 -12.94 13.89
CA LYS A 133 -15.74 -12.12 12.70
C LYS A 133 -15.26 -13.00 11.55
N GLU A 134 -15.44 -12.54 10.31
CA GLU A 134 -15.10 -13.31 9.11
C GLU A 134 -14.17 -12.53 8.19
N LEU A 135 -13.18 -13.22 7.64
CA LEU A 135 -12.34 -12.75 6.55
C LEU A 135 -12.57 -13.63 5.32
N HIS A 136 -13.13 -13.05 4.29
CA HIS A 136 -13.42 -13.71 3.02
C HIS A 136 -12.34 -13.40 1.99
N PHE A 137 -11.70 -14.40 1.44
CA PHE A 137 -10.91 -14.24 0.22
C PHE A 137 -11.81 -14.55 -0.97
N VAL A 138 -12.12 -13.52 -1.75
CA VAL A 138 -12.98 -13.63 -2.93
C VAL A 138 -12.08 -13.50 -4.17
N PHE A 139 -11.87 -14.61 -4.86
CA PHE A 139 -11.06 -14.65 -6.08
C PHE A 139 -11.92 -14.49 -7.32
N PHE A 140 -11.26 -14.24 -8.46
CA PHE A 140 -11.92 -14.20 -9.76
C PHE A 140 -13.10 -13.21 -9.84
N ARG A 141 -12.96 -12.03 -9.22
CA ARG A 141 -13.97 -10.97 -9.23
C ARG A 141 -13.35 -9.61 -9.50
N ARG A 142 -13.88 -8.89 -10.50
CA ARG A 142 -13.50 -7.49 -10.76
C ARG A 142 -14.67 -6.55 -10.43
N PRO A 143 -14.41 -5.41 -9.76
CA PRO A 143 -15.45 -4.42 -9.49
C PRO A 143 -15.87 -3.70 -10.77
N ILE A 144 -17.18 -3.53 -10.95
CA ILE A 144 -17.79 -2.88 -12.13
C ILE A 144 -18.42 -1.55 -11.75
N LYS A 145 -19.25 -1.53 -10.71
CA LYS A 145 -19.88 -0.29 -10.22
C LYS A 145 -20.17 -0.36 -8.72
N PHE A 146 -20.21 0.79 -8.08
CA PHE A 146 -20.71 0.95 -6.73
C PHE A 146 -22.20 1.26 -6.78
N ILE A 147 -22.98 0.50 -6.02
CA ILE A 147 -24.42 0.64 -5.93
C ILE A 147 -24.72 1.46 -4.66
N PRO A 148 -25.49 2.55 -4.75
CA PRO A 148 -25.82 3.35 -3.58
C PRO A 148 -26.70 2.57 -2.60
N SER A 149 -26.65 2.95 -1.32
CA SER A 149 -27.62 2.54 -0.31
C SER A 149 -29.02 3.05 -0.64
N GLU A 150 -30.04 2.55 0.07
CA GLU A 150 -31.44 2.95 -0.14
C GLU A 150 -31.66 4.47 0.02
N ASN A 151 -30.92 5.12 0.93
CA ASN A 151 -30.97 6.57 1.13
C ASN A 151 -30.03 7.37 0.20
N GLY A 152 -29.26 6.71 -0.67
CA GLY A 152 -28.40 7.35 -1.67
C GLY A 152 -27.12 8.01 -1.15
N SER A 153 -26.90 8.08 0.16
CA SER A 153 -25.79 8.84 0.75
C SER A 153 -24.50 8.03 0.91
N THR A 154 -24.58 6.71 0.90
CA THR A 154 -23.45 5.79 1.11
C THR A 154 -23.45 4.67 0.07
N VAL A 155 -22.41 3.84 0.08
CA VAL A 155 -22.40 2.59 -0.69
C VAL A 155 -23.30 1.57 -0.01
N GLY A 156 -24.14 0.87 -0.79
CA GLY A 156 -24.97 -0.25 -0.33
C GLY A 156 -24.48 -1.61 -0.84
N ALA A 157 -23.83 -1.62 -2.01
CA ALA A 157 -23.22 -2.83 -2.58
C ALA A 157 -22.14 -2.50 -3.62
N VAL A 158 -21.36 -3.50 -4.00
CA VAL A 158 -20.47 -3.47 -5.17
C VAL A 158 -20.93 -4.51 -6.14
N GLN A 159 -21.21 -4.10 -7.39
CA GLN A 159 -21.39 -5.04 -8.49
C GLN A 159 -20.03 -5.57 -8.92
N LEU A 160 -19.88 -6.88 -8.87
CA LEU A 160 -18.70 -7.63 -9.26
C LEU A 160 -19.03 -8.41 -10.54
N GLU A 161 -18.07 -8.48 -11.45
CA GLU A 161 -18.12 -9.43 -12.56
C GLU A 161 -17.18 -10.60 -12.27
N LYS A 162 -17.62 -11.82 -12.56
CA LYS A 162 -16.76 -13.00 -12.53
C LYS A 162 -15.70 -12.89 -13.62
N THR A 163 -14.51 -13.38 -13.33
CA THR A 163 -13.39 -13.34 -14.26
C THR A 163 -12.80 -14.72 -14.47
N ALA A 164 -12.31 -14.99 -15.68
CA ALA A 164 -11.44 -16.12 -15.97
C ALA A 164 -10.01 -15.62 -16.24
N LEU A 165 -9.02 -16.49 -16.08
CA LEU A 165 -7.65 -16.20 -16.50
C LEU A 165 -7.45 -16.59 -17.96
N LYS A 166 -6.74 -15.75 -18.70
CA LYS A 166 -6.21 -16.04 -20.03
C LYS A 166 -4.73 -15.70 -20.07
N GLY A 167 -3.95 -16.46 -20.81
CA GLY A 167 -2.57 -16.10 -21.11
C GLY A 167 -2.52 -14.84 -21.97
N ASP A 168 -1.70 -13.88 -21.58
CA ASP A 168 -1.38 -12.72 -22.40
C ASP A 168 -0.28 -13.10 -23.38
N GLU A 169 -0.58 -13.07 -24.69
CA GLU A 169 0.33 -13.54 -25.74
C GLU A 169 1.63 -12.74 -25.82
N VAL A 170 1.62 -11.49 -25.35
CA VAL A 170 2.77 -10.58 -25.43
C VAL A 170 3.70 -10.76 -24.24
N THR A 171 3.15 -10.90 -23.04
CA THR A 171 3.91 -10.93 -21.78
C THR A 171 4.07 -12.33 -21.20
N GLY A 172 3.32 -13.31 -21.73
CA GLY A 172 3.25 -14.68 -21.21
C GLY A 172 2.58 -14.80 -19.84
N LYS A 173 2.03 -13.69 -19.30
CA LYS A 173 1.43 -13.66 -17.95
C LYS A 173 -0.07 -13.93 -18.00
N GLN A 174 -0.61 -14.52 -16.94
CA GLN A 174 -2.06 -14.67 -16.82
C GLN A 174 -2.73 -13.33 -16.47
N VAL A 175 -3.71 -12.94 -17.31
CA VAL A 175 -4.55 -11.75 -17.15
C VAL A 175 -6.00 -12.14 -16.91
N ALA A 176 -6.72 -11.30 -16.15
CA ALA A 176 -8.12 -11.52 -15.85
C ALA A 176 -9.00 -10.93 -16.96
N VAL A 177 -9.90 -11.76 -17.51
CA VAL A 177 -10.92 -11.35 -18.47
C VAL A 177 -12.31 -11.57 -17.88
N GLY A 178 -13.25 -10.66 -18.16
CA GLY A 178 -14.63 -10.79 -17.72
C GLY A 178 -15.36 -11.93 -18.40
N THR A 179 -16.22 -12.63 -17.68
CA THR A 179 -17.07 -13.70 -18.23
C THR A 179 -18.45 -13.20 -18.66
N GLY A 180 -18.82 -11.96 -18.34
CA GLY A 180 -20.18 -11.44 -18.50
C GLY A 180 -21.17 -11.88 -17.42
N GLU A 181 -20.74 -12.64 -16.41
CA GLU A 181 -21.55 -13.00 -15.26
C GLU A 181 -21.35 -11.98 -14.12
N PHE A 182 -22.43 -11.43 -13.58
CA PHE A 182 -22.39 -10.40 -12.55
C PHE A 182 -23.06 -10.86 -11.25
N GLU A 183 -22.56 -10.36 -10.13
CA GLU A 183 -23.15 -10.54 -8.81
C GLU A 183 -22.98 -9.25 -7.98
N ASP A 184 -23.94 -8.98 -7.10
CA ASP A 184 -23.87 -7.82 -6.21
C ASP A 184 -23.48 -8.27 -4.80
N LEU A 185 -22.42 -7.68 -4.25
CA LEU A 185 -21.97 -7.95 -2.88
C LEU A 185 -22.32 -6.76 -1.97
N LYS A 186 -23.26 -6.98 -1.04
CA LYS A 186 -23.72 -5.94 -0.10
C LYS A 186 -22.61 -5.52 0.88
N CYS A 187 -22.45 -4.22 1.05
CA CYS A 187 -21.47 -3.64 1.98
C CYS A 187 -21.80 -2.17 2.27
N GLY A 188 -21.37 -1.65 3.43
CA GLY A 188 -21.44 -0.21 3.73
C GLY A 188 -20.10 0.51 3.64
N LEU A 189 -19.02 -0.22 3.39
CA LEU A 189 -17.67 0.33 3.24
C LEU A 189 -16.93 -0.37 2.10
N VAL A 190 -16.31 0.42 1.22
CA VAL A 190 -15.41 -0.07 0.16
C VAL A 190 -14.08 0.65 0.25
N LEU A 191 -12.99 -0.11 0.31
CA LEU A 191 -11.62 0.40 0.38
C LEU A 191 -10.83 -0.07 -0.83
N LYS A 192 -10.28 0.87 -1.59
CA LYS A 192 -9.46 0.59 -2.77
C LYS A 192 -8.01 0.35 -2.34
N SER A 193 -7.53 -0.88 -2.54
CA SER A 193 -6.14 -1.29 -2.26
C SER A 193 -5.49 -1.93 -3.49
N ILE A 194 -5.60 -1.27 -4.65
CA ILE A 194 -5.09 -1.76 -5.96
C ILE A 194 -3.79 -1.09 -6.42
N GLY A 195 -3.02 -0.54 -5.47
CA GLY A 195 -1.75 0.12 -5.72
C GLY A 195 -1.85 1.65 -5.69
N TYR A 196 -0.67 2.27 -5.57
CA TYR A 196 -0.51 3.72 -5.57
C TYR A 196 -0.05 4.21 -6.95
N LYS A 197 0.02 5.53 -7.10
CA LYS A 197 0.68 6.17 -8.23
C LYS A 197 1.34 7.45 -7.73
N SER A 198 2.58 7.69 -8.14
CA SER A 198 3.25 8.94 -7.79
C SER A 198 2.52 10.13 -8.42
N LEU A 199 2.67 11.30 -7.81
CA LEU A 199 2.23 12.56 -8.40
C LEU A 199 3.40 13.20 -9.16
N PRO A 200 3.14 13.94 -10.25
CA PRO A 200 4.19 14.69 -10.94
C PRO A 200 4.79 15.72 -9.98
N VAL A 201 6.11 15.85 -10.03
CA VAL A 201 6.86 16.88 -9.30
C VAL A 201 7.17 18.00 -10.27
N GLN A 202 6.90 19.24 -9.88
CA GLN A 202 7.20 20.41 -10.72
C GLN A 202 8.69 20.43 -11.08
N GLY A 203 8.99 20.64 -12.37
CA GLY A 203 10.36 20.63 -12.88
C GLY A 203 10.94 19.25 -13.19
N LEU A 204 10.18 18.16 -13.02
CA LEU A 204 10.62 16.81 -13.39
C LEU A 204 9.81 16.25 -14.58
N PRO A 205 10.46 15.48 -15.48
CA PRO A 205 9.77 14.68 -16.48
C PRO A 205 8.98 13.58 -15.78
N PHE A 206 7.80 13.24 -16.32
CA PHE A 206 6.89 12.31 -15.65
C PHE A 206 6.12 11.43 -16.63
N ASP A 207 6.30 10.12 -16.53
CA ASP A 207 5.48 9.15 -17.22
C ASP A 207 4.14 9.03 -16.48
N LYS A 208 3.12 9.73 -17.00
CA LYS A 208 1.77 9.72 -16.42
C LYS A 208 1.11 8.35 -16.46
N ASN A 209 1.52 7.43 -17.33
CA ASN A 209 0.92 6.09 -17.40
C ASN A 209 1.48 5.20 -16.28
N ARG A 210 2.81 5.13 -16.18
CA ARG A 210 3.53 4.32 -15.19
C ARG A 210 3.60 4.98 -13.81
N GLY A 211 3.42 6.29 -13.72
CA GLY A 211 3.49 7.04 -12.47
C GLY A 211 4.90 7.14 -11.89
N VAL A 212 5.90 7.31 -12.75
CA VAL A 212 7.33 7.34 -12.41
C VAL A 212 8.04 8.48 -13.14
N VAL A 213 9.21 8.86 -12.64
CA VAL A 213 10.15 9.71 -13.38
C VAL A 213 10.93 8.81 -14.35
N PRO A 214 10.88 9.06 -15.67
CA PRO A 214 11.70 8.33 -16.64
C PRO A 214 13.18 8.39 -16.29
N ASN A 215 13.85 7.25 -16.25
CA ASN A 215 15.25 7.16 -15.81
C ASN A 215 16.00 5.99 -16.44
N LEU A 216 17.33 6.12 -16.50
CA LEU A 216 18.28 5.06 -16.86
C LEU A 216 19.19 4.76 -15.65
N ARG A 217 19.02 3.59 -15.03
CA ARG A 217 19.74 3.19 -13.79
C ARG A 217 19.67 4.26 -12.69
N GLY A 218 18.57 5.03 -12.64
CA GLY A 218 18.36 6.13 -11.70
C GLY A 218 18.77 7.52 -12.18
N ARG A 219 19.46 7.67 -13.32
CA ARG A 219 19.70 8.98 -13.96
C ARG A 219 18.42 9.46 -14.63
N VAL A 220 17.94 10.65 -14.31
CA VAL A 220 16.68 11.17 -14.87
C VAL A 220 16.84 11.44 -16.37
N LEU A 221 15.82 11.10 -17.16
CA LEU A 221 15.80 11.32 -18.60
C LEU A 221 14.98 12.56 -18.93
N SER A 222 15.56 13.52 -19.65
CA SER A 222 14.88 14.69 -20.20
C SER A 222 14.38 14.40 -21.62
N SER A 223 13.25 15.01 -21.97
CA SER A 223 12.60 14.91 -23.28
C SER A 223 12.41 16.29 -23.93
N GLU A 224 13.26 17.26 -23.58
CA GLU A 224 13.20 18.62 -24.15
C GLU A 224 13.51 18.68 -25.65
N SER A 225 14.02 17.59 -26.26
CA SER A 225 14.26 17.43 -27.70
C SER A 225 13.67 16.10 -28.25
N GLU A 226 13.65 15.93 -29.58
CA GLU A 226 13.28 14.66 -30.26
C GLU A 226 14.14 13.46 -29.82
N THR A 227 15.26 13.73 -29.14
CA THR A 227 16.20 12.76 -28.60
C THR A 227 16.12 12.73 -27.08
N THR A 228 15.89 11.55 -26.50
CA THR A 228 15.95 11.35 -25.05
C THR A 228 17.39 11.51 -24.56
N THR A 229 17.63 12.46 -23.67
CA THR A 229 18.95 12.71 -23.07
C THR A 229 18.91 12.54 -21.55
N VAL A 230 20.07 12.36 -20.92
CA VAL A 230 20.18 12.27 -19.46
C VAL A 230 20.30 13.68 -18.89
N GLU A 231 19.46 14.00 -17.90
CA GLU A 231 19.55 15.24 -17.13
C GLU A 231 20.75 15.18 -16.17
N SER A 232 21.73 16.04 -16.39
CA SER A 232 23.00 15.99 -15.64
C SER A 232 22.79 16.37 -14.17
N GLY A 233 23.30 15.55 -13.25
CA GLY A 233 23.23 15.81 -11.82
C GLY A 233 21.87 15.53 -11.17
N LEU A 234 20.91 14.99 -11.91
CA LEU A 234 19.57 14.68 -11.41
C LEU A 234 19.31 13.17 -11.41
N TYR A 235 18.92 12.66 -10.23
CA TYR A 235 18.73 11.23 -10.01
C TYR A 235 17.43 10.94 -9.28
N VAL A 236 16.93 9.72 -9.43
CA VAL A 236 15.70 9.24 -8.78
C VAL A 236 15.92 7.86 -8.14
N VAL A 237 15.25 7.60 -7.03
CA VAL A 237 15.26 6.32 -6.28
C VAL A 237 13.87 5.91 -5.83
N GLY A 238 13.74 4.69 -5.31
CA GLY A 238 12.52 4.21 -4.67
C GLY A 238 11.32 4.10 -5.61
N TRP A 239 10.12 4.38 -5.08
CA TRP A 239 8.89 4.25 -5.84
C TRP A 239 8.73 5.26 -6.96
N LEU A 240 9.31 6.47 -6.83
CA LEU A 240 9.30 7.44 -7.92
C LEU A 240 10.14 6.97 -9.13
N LYS A 241 11.14 6.10 -8.91
CA LYS A 241 11.96 5.45 -9.94
C LYS A 241 11.28 4.23 -10.57
N ARG A 242 10.74 3.33 -9.75
CA ARG A 242 10.32 1.97 -10.17
C ARG A 242 8.81 1.73 -10.19
N GLY A 243 8.04 2.64 -9.61
CA GLY A 243 6.63 2.43 -9.27
C GLY A 243 6.45 1.82 -7.88
N PRO A 244 5.21 1.80 -7.35
CA PRO A 244 4.94 1.47 -5.96
C PRO A 244 4.79 -0.04 -5.71
N THR A 245 5.87 -0.77 -6.00
CA THR A 245 5.95 -2.22 -5.78
C THR A 245 7.24 -2.60 -5.05
N GLY A 246 7.17 -3.73 -4.35
CA GLY A 246 8.26 -4.25 -3.53
C GLY A 246 8.18 -3.81 -2.07
N ILE A 247 8.99 -4.46 -1.25
CA ILE A 247 9.14 -4.20 0.18
C ILE A 247 10.24 -3.17 0.42
N VAL A 248 10.45 -2.78 1.69
CA VAL A 248 11.52 -1.84 2.08
C VAL A 248 12.89 -2.28 1.54
N ALA A 249 13.23 -3.57 1.64
CA ALA A 249 14.48 -4.11 1.11
C ALA A 249 14.63 -3.95 -0.41
N THR A 250 13.53 -3.95 -1.18
CA THR A 250 13.57 -3.68 -2.62
C THR A 250 14.01 -2.24 -2.92
N ASN A 251 13.68 -1.29 -2.03
CA ASN A 251 14.12 0.09 -2.17
C ASN A 251 15.60 0.28 -1.83
N LEU A 252 16.17 -0.58 -0.97
CA LEU A 252 17.60 -0.57 -0.67
C LEU A 252 18.42 -0.85 -1.94
N HIS A 253 18.18 -1.98 -2.60
CA HIS A 253 18.90 -2.33 -3.85
C HIS A 253 18.66 -1.32 -4.98
N CYS A 254 17.45 -0.76 -5.05
CA CYS A 254 17.12 0.30 -6.00
C CYS A 254 17.97 1.56 -5.78
N ALA A 255 18.22 1.92 -4.52
CA ALA A 255 19.07 3.05 -4.15
C ALA A 255 20.55 2.75 -4.40
N GLU A 256 21.03 1.55 -4.08
CA GLU A 256 22.41 1.10 -4.36
C GLU A 256 22.77 1.27 -5.85
N GLU A 257 21.89 0.88 -6.77
CA GLU A 257 22.11 1.07 -8.21
C GLU A 257 22.19 2.54 -8.61
N THR A 258 21.34 3.40 -8.04
CA THR A 258 21.39 4.83 -8.33
C THR A 258 22.64 5.47 -7.75
N VAL A 259 23.06 5.08 -6.54
CA VAL A 259 24.31 5.57 -5.93
C VAL A 259 25.52 5.14 -6.76
N ALA A 260 25.56 3.92 -7.27
CA ALA A 260 26.61 3.49 -8.20
C ALA A 260 26.66 4.38 -9.44
N SER A 261 25.50 4.78 -9.99
CA SER A 261 25.42 5.71 -11.11
C SER A 261 25.95 7.11 -10.77
N ILE A 262 25.65 7.62 -9.57
CA ILE A 262 26.20 8.91 -9.09
C ILE A 262 27.72 8.85 -9.02
N LEU A 263 28.28 7.78 -8.45
CA LEU A 263 29.72 7.59 -8.34
C LEU A 263 30.41 7.47 -9.72
N GLU A 264 29.81 6.72 -10.64
CA GLU A 264 30.29 6.64 -12.04
C GLU A 264 30.36 8.02 -12.71
N ASP A 265 29.35 8.87 -12.49
CA ASP A 265 29.27 10.20 -13.08
C ASP A 265 30.24 11.19 -12.45
N ASP A 266 30.48 11.08 -11.13
CA ASP A 266 31.48 11.88 -10.43
C ASP A 266 32.91 11.57 -10.92
N ILE A 267 33.25 10.29 -11.05
CA ILE A 267 34.55 9.83 -11.57
C ILE A 267 34.77 10.36 -13.00
N LYS A 268 33.72 10.38 -13.84
CA LYS A 268 33.78 10.93 -15.20
C LYS A 268 33.82 12.46 -15.24
N GLY A 269 33.68 13.14 -14.10
CA GLY A 269 33.67 14.59 -14.01
C GLY A 269 32.38 15.24 -14.50
N VAL A 270 31.30 14.47 -14.71
CA VAL A 270 29.99 14.97 -15.18
C VAL A 270 29.37 15.92 -14.15
N LEU A 271 29.64 15.70 -12.87
CA LEU A 271 29.09 16.48 -11.76
C LEU A 271 29.92 17.74 -11.43
N ARG A 272 31.00 18.01 -12.16
CA ARG A 272 31.84 19.18 -11.89
C ARG A 272 31.10 20.46 -12.26
N PRO A 273 31.01 21.44 -11.34
CA PRO A 273 30.40 22.73 -11.67
C PRO A 273 31.21 23.45 -12.77
N PRO A 274 30.57 24.31 -13.59
CA PRO A 274 31.30 25.31 -14.37
C PRO A 274 32.24 26.10 -13.46
N SER A 275 33.41 26.49 -13.98
CA SER A 275 34.59 26.98 -13.25
C SER A 275 34.35 28.11 -12.24
N ASP A 276 33.20 28.81 -12.29
CA ASP A 276 32.84 29.92 -11.42
C ASP A 276 31.66 29.64 -10.44
N SER A 277 31.07 28.44 -10.46
CA SER A 277 29.91 28.14 -9.60
C SER A 277 30.28 27.34 -8.34
N LYS A 278 30.14 27.96 -7.16
CA LYS A 278 30.27 27.28 -5.87
C LYS A 278 28.97 26.55 -5.53
N LYS A 279 29.06 25.25 -5.22
CA LYS A 279 27.93 24.48 -4.67
C LYS A 279 27.74 24.83 -3.19
N HIS A 280 26.83 25.76 -2.90
CA HIS A 280 26.55 26.23 -1.53
C HIS A 280 25.87 25.19 -0.61
N GLY A 281 25.36 24.09 -1.19
CA GLY A 281 24.78 22.97 -0.45
C GLY A 281 23.72 23.39 0.55
N ARG A 282 23.84 22.90 1.79
CA ARG A 282 22.89 23.18 2.88
C ARG A 282 22.74 24.68 3.18
N THR A 283 23.83 25.44 3.16
CA THR A 283 23.80 26.87 3.51
C THR A 283 22.93 27.65 2.55
N GLY A 284 23.12 27.44 1.24
CA GLY A 284 22.30 28.07 0.20
C GLY A 284 20.84 27.63 0.28
N LEU A 285 20.56 26.35 0.53
CA LEU A 285 19.18 25.86 0.70
C LEU A 285 18.47 26.55 1.87
N VAL A 286 19.12 26.66 3.04
CA VAL A 286 18.52 27.29 4.23
C VAL A 286 18.25 28.78 3.98
N GLU A 287 19.13 29.48 3.26
CA GLU A 287 18.91 30.87 2.89
C GLU A 287 17.68 31.04 1.99
N ILE A 288 17.55 30.21 0.95
CA ILE A 288 16.37 30.21 0.05
C ILE A 288 15.08 29.94 0.84
N LEU A 289 15.08 28.94 1.74
CA LEU A 289 13.91 28.62 2.56
C LEU A 289 13.50 29.79 3.45
N LYS A 290 14.47 30.50 4.05
CA LYS A 290 14.21 31.70 4.88
C LYS A 290 13.68 32.86 4.05
N GLN A 291 14.29 33.16 2.91
CA GLN A 291 13.85 34.23 2.00
C GLN A 291 12.42 33.99 1.50
N ASN A 292 12.04 32.73 1.27
CA ASN A 292 10.69 32.34 0.85
C ASN A 292 9.72 32.13 2.03
N ASN A 293 10.10 32.46 3.27
CA ASN A 293 9.29 32.27 4.48
C ASN A 293 8.72 30.83 4.63
N VAL A 294 9.48 29.83 4.20
CA VAL A 294 9.08 28.41 4.28
C VAL A 294 9.30 27.91 5.70
N ARG A 295 8.25 27.37 6.32
CA ARG A 295 8.36 26.65 7.59
C ARG A 295 8.96 25.26 7.33
N PHE A 296 10.09 24.95 7.96
CA PHE A 296 10.75 23.65 7.85
C PHE A 296 11.14 23.11 9.22
N VAL A 297 11.21 21.78 9.34
CA VAL A 297 11.58 21.09 10.58
C VAL A 297 12.97 20.47 10.39
N PRO A 298 14.02 20.96 11.09
CA PRO A 298 15.31 20.29 11.10
C PRO A 298 15.22 18.97 11.88
N PHE A 299 16.22 18.10 11.73
CA PHE A 299 16.25 16.82 12.44
C PHE A 299 16.12 16.97 13.96
N SER A 300 16.75 17.99 14.56
CA SER A 300 16.61 18.28 15.99
C SER A 300 15.18 18.67 16.40
N GLY A 301 14.41 19.30 15.50
CA GLY A 301 12.98 19.55 15.71
C GLY A 301 12.15 18.26 15.63
N TRP A 302 12.51 17.36 14.71
CA TRP A 302 11.91 16.03 14.66
C TRP A 302 12.19 15.19 15.93
N GLU A 303 13.40 15.25 16.49
CA GLU A 303 13.74 14.55 17.73
C GLU A 303 12.87 15.02 18.92
N LYS A 304 12.52 16.30 18.96
CA LYS A 304 11.57 16.85 19.95
C LYS A 304 10.16 16.29 19.77
N ILE A 305 9.67 16.23 18.53
CA ILE A 305 8.40 15.56 18.19
C ILE A 305 8.43 14.11 18.68
N ASP A 306 9.45 13.33 18.29
CA ASP A 306 9.59 11.92 18.63
C ASP A 306 9.61 11.69 20.15
N SER A 307 10.33 12.53 20.90
CA SER A 307 10.36 12.49 22.37
C SER A 307 8.98 12.75 22.97
N LYS A 308 8.27 13.78 22.49
CA LYS A 308 6.92 14.14 22.98
C LYS A 308 5.90 13.04 22.70
N GLU A 309 5.92 12.45 21.51
CA GLU A 309 5.06 11.32 21.17
C GLU A 309 5.32 10.11 22.07
N LYS A 310 6.60 9.77 22.32
CA LYS A 310 6.99 8.66 23.20
C LYS A 310 6.56 8.88 24.65
N MET A 311 6.79 10.09 25.20
CA MET A 311 6.35 10.44 26.56
C MET A 311 4.83 10.31 26.70
N ALA A 312 4.07 10.82 25.73
CA ALA A 312 2.61 10.69 25.72
C ALA A 312 2.15 9.23 25.62
N GLY A 313 2.84 8.41 24.82
CA GLY A 313 2.57 6.98 24.70
C GLY A 313 2.82 6.21 26.01
N GLN A 314 3.91 6.51 26.72
CA GLN A 314 4.24 5.88 28.00
C GLN A 314 3.12 6.04 29.04
N LEU A 315 2.52 7.23 29.13
CA LEU A 315 1.37 7.50 30.01
C LEU A 315 0.13 6.64 29.69
N ARG A 316 0.08 6.04 28.50
CA ARG A 316 -1.05 5.27 27.97
C ARG A 316 -0.71 3.80 27.69
N ASN A 317 0.48 3.34 28.09
CA ASN A 317 0.99 2.00 27.78
C ASN A 317 1.08 1.70 26.27
N LYS A 318 1.43 2.72 25.47
CA LYS A 318 1.69 2.62 24.03
C LYS A 318 3.17 2.94 23.74
N PRO A 319 3.75 2.46 22.63
CA PRO A 319 5.11 2.85 22.24
C PRO A 319 5.25 4.36 21.98
N ARG A 320 4.18 4.99 21.49
CA ARG A 320 4.05 6.43 21.27
C ARG A 320 2.57 6.80 21.10
N GLU A 321 2.24 8.07 21.34
CA GLU A 321 1.00 8.69 20.89
C GLU A 321 1.32 9.68 19.78
N LYS A 322 0.79 9.44 18.56
CA LYS A 322 1.15 10.26 17.40
C LYS A 322 0.46 11.61 17.44
N ILE A 323 1.19 12.67 17.13
CA ILE A 323 0.59 13.99 16.91
C ILE A 323 -0.02 13.99 15.51
N THR A 324 -1.31 14.32 15.40
CA THR A 324 -2.09 14.11 14.16
C THR A 324 -2.41 15.41 13.41
N THR A 325 -1.99 16.56 13.95
CA THR A 325 -2.20 17.87 13.34
C THR A 325 -0.88 18.58 13.03
N TRP A 326 -0.86 19.37 11.96
CA TRP A 326 0.32 20.14 11.55
C TRP A 326 0.72 21.19 12.57
N ASP A 327 -0.25 21.89 13.18
CA ASP A 327 0.03 22.94 14.16
C ASP A 327 0.67 22.38 15.43
N GLU A 328 0.19 21.24 15.92
CA GLU A 328 0.78 20.58 17.09
C GLU A 328 2.17 19.99 16.78
N LEU A 329 2.37 19.41 15.59
CA LEU A 329 3.69 18.95 15.14
C LEU A 329 4.68 20.12 15.09
N GLN A 330 4.25 21.26 14.54
CA GLN A 330 5.08 22.45 14.44
C GLN A 330 5.40 23.04 15.81
N LYS A 331 4.42 23.06 16.72
CA LYS A 331 4.62 23.48 18.12
C LYS A 331 5.62 22.57 18.82
N ALA A 332 5.44 21.24 18.73
CA ALA A 332 6.33 20.26 19.34
C ALA A 332 7.76 20.31 18.77
N ALA A 333 7.93 20.66 17.49
CA ALA A 333 9.27 20.82 16.90
C ALA A 333 10.03 22.05 17.44
N ASN A 334 9.31 23.05 17.95
CA ASN A 334 9.88 24.34 18.36
C ASN A 334 10.08 24.46 19.89
N GLU A 335 9.32 23.71 20.69
CA GLU A 335 9.49 23.56 22.15
C GLU A 335 10.76 22.78 22.49
#